data_AF-R6HC68-F1
#
_entry.id   AF-R6HC68-F1
#
_cell.length_a   1.000
_cell.length_b   1.000
_cell.length_c   1.000
_cell.angle_alpha   90.00
_cell.angle_beta   90.00
_cell.angle_gamma   90.00
#
_symmetry.space_group_name_H-M   'P 1'
#
loop_
_entity.id
_entity.type
_entity.pdbx_description
1 polymer ?
#
loop_
_entity_poly.entity_id
_entity_poly.type
_entity_poly.pdbx_seq_one_letter_code
_entity_poly.pdbx_strand_id
1 'polypeptide(L)'
;MKKTHLPFRLLSLWLALTLPWGFAAPAGAAAGGPARVNILADGLTLEVRPHAGVGYMEQVLQSLVAEATYPIQGSTCQTNSSGKLPLEEPWIHATGSIVEVGDNIATWNVCGFSPAILDPNAPQNLEELQAADPKEVAQLSKFDGRNYGIITPVRDQGSSNLCWAYASVNASEASILREGIDPSATLDTLRFSPTHLGYIRFNRGPDLLGNTAGEEDPTADWLQASGSPGYSSTLFSQWWGPVQDGTPMVNTPSVIEEHSGYRMEHAIELDGQRLSSNPAARTRMKEAIAQYGAVTFSYNWIHEVPYDNPSRGGFGNPHACTIIGWDDTIPASLFSGGASQDGGWLVKNSYSSLPYFYLSYDNNSSYVFAFDYATKEEYDFNYFYDSSVDDFGMAASLNYTCAANVFQGLKGSDSQTEYVKAVQVGFYGSGATCDVKVYTNLQDQQDMSDLANVDPTLGTLAASGSATFDRPGYHTVPLEQLAEVAPGSYFSIVVQVSGSSPYLRVIRAADCKSYVLSKYGAWQKSGLNVPRLKAYTVLENTSTGLTPEETPHASIDDTPEALTGLMPEATYLVNSAALTADGNGSLALQSEWFGSTVSIVKQGDGTVTGNSVAQALKIPNRPAAPAGVE
;
A
#
# COMPACT_ATOMS: atom_id res chain seq x y z
N MET A 1 45.15 18.80 25.44
CA MET A 1 45.18 17.95 26.65
C MET A 1 44.49 18.66 27.81
N LYS A 2 43.22 18.36 28.04
CA LYS A 2 42.54 18.49 29.33
C LYS A 2 41.43 17.43 29.32
N LYS A 3 41.54 16.47 30.24
CA LYS A 3 40.52 15.48 30.56
C LYS A 3 39.36 16.21 31.21
N THR A 4 38.14 16.01 30.71
CA THR A 4 36.90 16.25 31.45
C THR A 4 36.11 14.95 31.44
N HIS A 5 35.94 14.40 32.64
CA HIS A 5 35.11 13.25 32.93
C HIS A 5 33.63 13.56 32.65
N LEU A 6 32.94 12.66 31.96
CA LEU A 6 31.47 12.51 32.02
C LEU A 6 31.16 11.11 32.59
N PRO A 7 30.08 10.94 33.37
CA PRO A 7 29.97 9.87 34.35
C PRO A 7 29.49 8.54 33.75
N PHE A 8 30.26 7.48 34.01
CA PHE A 8 29.88 6.07 33.92
C PHE A 8 28.81 5.74 34.98
N ARG A 9 27.56 6.11 34.73
CA ARG A 9 26.38 5.60 35.45
C ARG A 9 25.17 5.66 34.52
N LEU A 10 25.03 4.64 33.67
CA LEU A 10 23.76 4.30 33.00
C LEU A 10 23.79 2.94 32.26
N LEU A 11 24.86 2.14 32.42
CA LEU A 11 24.99 0.82 31.79
C LEU A 11 24.87 -0.34 32.78
N SER A 12 24.11 -0.15 33.86
CA SER A 12 23.93 -1.15 34.92
C SER A 12 22.47 -1.34 35.34
N LEU A 13 21.54 -1.08 34.44
CA LEU A 13 20.13 -1.41 34.61
C LEU A 13 19.65 -2.05 33.30
N TRP A 14 18.93 -3.16 33.40
CA TRP A 14 18.42 -4.00 32.29
C TRP A 14 19.36 -5.11 31.78
N LEU A 15 19.79 -5.98 32.69
CA LEU A 15 19.77 -7.43 32.42
C LEU A 15 19.56 -8.17 33.75
N ALA A 16 18.40 -7.94 34.34
CA ALA A 16 17.94 -8.64 35.52
C ALA A 16 16.46 -8.97 35.29
N LEU A 17 16.17 -9.88 34.37
CA LEU A 17 14.87 -10.54 34.20
C LEU A 17 14.98 -11.53 33.03
N THR A 18 15.26 -12.80 33.37
CA THR A 18 14.66 -14.03 32.82
C THR A 18 15.46 -15.24 33.32
N LEU A 19 15.38 -15.51 34.63
CA LEU A 19 15.48 -16.89 35.11
C LEU A 19 14.11 -17.24 35.72
N PRO A 20 13.52 -18.38 35.36
CA PRO A 20 12.22 -18.77 35.89
C PRO A 20 12.31 -18.85 37.41
N TRP A 21 11.34 -18.23 38.10
CA TRP A 21 11.17 -18.38 39.54
C TRP A 21 10.84 -19.85 39.84
N GLY A 22 11.86 -20.59 40.30
CA GLY A 22 11.68 -22.02 40.56
C GLY A 22 12.80 -22.73 41.31
N PHE A 23 13.71 -22.05 42.01
CA PHE A 23 14.63 -22.70 42.96
C PHE A 23 14.96 -21.77 44.12
N ALA A 24 14.62 -22.19 45.34
CA ALA A 24 15.10 -21.54 46.56
C ALA A 24 16.61 -21.78 46.69
N ALA A 25 17.39 -20.71 46.82
CA ALA A 25 18.82 -20.82 47.10
C ALA A 25 19.05 -21.51 48.47
N PRO A 26 19.99 -22.46 48.59
CA PRO A 26 20.32 -23.02 49.90
C PRO A 26 20.97 -21.95 50.77
N ALA A 27 20.64 -21.96 52.06
CA ALA A 27 21.13 -20.98 53.03
C ALA A 27 22.67 -20.99 53.10
N GLY A 28 23.31 -19.91 52.63
CA GLY A 28 24.76 -19.71 52.77
C GLY A 28 25.47 -18.91 51.67
N ALA A 29 24.85 -18.63 50.52
CA ALA A 29 25.49 -17.87 49.45
C ALA A 29 25.32 -16.34 49.66
N ALA A 30 26.42 -15.63 49.92
CA ALA A 30 26.45 -14.17 49.90
C ALA A 30 26.12 -13.65 48.49
N ALA A 31 25.32 -12.59 48.42
CA ALA A 31 24.91 -11.94 47.18
C ALA A 31 26.12 -11.50 46.33
N GLY A 32 26.42 -12.25 45.27
CA GLY A 32 27.45 -11.93 44.29
C GLY A 32 26.92 -10.98 43.22
N GLY A 33 27.68 -9.92 42.89
CA GLY A 33 27.32 -8.90 41.92
C GLY A 33 27.22 -9.38 40.46
N PRO A 34 26.71 -8.54 39.55
CA PRO A 34 26.40 -8.94 38.16
C PRO A 34 27.67 -9.30 37.36
N ALA A 35 27.53 -10.27 36.46
CA ALA A 35 28.57 -10.64 35.48
C ALA A 35 28.93 -9.44 34.58
N ARG A 36 30.19 -9.37 34.13
CA ARG A 36 30.60 -8.37 33.13
C ARG A 36 30.36 -8.92 31.72
N VAL A 37 29.72 -8.12 30.87
CA VAL A 37 29.49 -8.43 29.45
C VAL A 37 30.25 -7.40 28.60
N ASN A 38 31.14 -7.85 27.72
CA ASN A 38 31.84 -6.99 26.76
C ASN A 38 31.41 -7.36 25.33
N ILE A 39 31.26 -6.35 24.46
CA ILE A 39 31.14 -6.54 23.01
C ILE A 39 32.55 -6.45 22.43
N LEU A 40 32.99 -7.47 21.69
CA LEU A 40 34.31 -7.50 21.08
C LEU A 40 34.35 -6.65 19.79
N ALA A 41 35.57 -6.37 19.31
CA ALA A 41 35.82 -5.42 18.22
C ALA A 41 35.20 -5.81 16.86
N ASP A 42 34.72 -7.05 16.73
CA ASP A 42 34.00 -7.55 15.55
C ASP A 42 32.50 -7.19 15.55
N GLY A 43 31.97 -6.64 16.65
CA GLY A 43 30.58 -6.24 16.80
C GLY A 43 29.57 -7.40 16.83
N LEU A 44 30.04 -8.65 16.77
CA LEU A 44 29.21 -9.86 16.64
C LEU A 44 29.42 -10.86 17.80
N THR A 45 30.44 -10.64 18.61
CA THR A 45 30.82 -11.56 19.70
C THR A 45 30.64 -10.92 21.08
N LEU A 46 29.93 -11.62 21.97
CA LEU A 46 29.74 -11.23 23.37
C LEU A 46 30.65 -12.07 24.29
N GLU A 47 31.41 -11.41 25.16
CA GLU A 47 32.25 -12.02 26.18
C GLU A 47 31.61 -11.84 27.55
N VAL A 48 31.27 -12.94 28.24
CA VAL A 48 30.68 -12.92 29.59
C VAL A 48 31.65 -13.46 30.62
N ARG A 49 31.95 -12.66 31.67
CA ARG A 49 32.80 -13.06 32.80
C ARG A 49 32.04 -12.99 34.13
N PRO A 50 31.64 -14.13 34.73
CA PRO A 50 31.00 -14.18 36.04
C PRO A 50 32.01 -14.18 37.20
N HIS A 51 31.55 -13.76 38.38
CA HIS A 51 32.37 -13.61 39.59
C HIS A 51 32.49 -14.87 40.48
N ALA A 52 31.88 -16.01 40.12
CA ALA A 52 31.84 -17.23 40.96
C ALA A 52 32.14 -18.52 40.18
N GLY A 53 32.69 -19.52 40.89
CA GLY A 53 33.46 -20.65 40.35
C GLY A 53 32.72 -21.74 39.54
N VAL A 54 33.56 -22.53 38.87
CA VAL A 54 33.33 -23.48 37.75
C VAL A 54 32.14 -24.46 37.92
N GLY A 55 31.77 -24.85 39.14
CA GLY A 55 30.73 -25.88 39.35
C GLY A 55 29.28 -25.44 39.06
N TYR A 56 28.97 -24.14 39.13
CA TYR A 56 27.63 -23.61 38.82
C TYR A 56 27.44 -23.40 37.30
N MET A 57 28.55 -23.29 36.54
CA MET A 57 28.55 -23.14 35.08
C MET A 57 28.07 -24.40 34.37
N GLU A 58 28.52 -25.60 34.79
CA GLU A 58 28.19 -26.86 34.11
C GLU A 58 26.68 -27.17 34.12
N GLN A 59 25.97 -26.85 35.22
CA GLN A 59 24.53 -27.07 35.33
C GLN A 59 23.69 -26.09 34.50
N VAL A 60 24.08 -24.81 34.42
CA VAL A 60 23.38 -23.81 33.61
C VAL A 60 23.65 -24.04 32.12
N LEU A 61 24.86 -24.47 31.76
CA LEU A 61 25.24 -24.80 30.38
C LEU A 61 24.56 -26.09 29.88
N GLN A 62 24.42 -27.12 30.72
CA GLN A 62 23.70 -28.35 30.34
C GLN A 62 22.21 -28.14 30.10
N SER A 63 21.56 -27.17 30.77
CA SER A 63 20.15 -26.84 30.48
C SER A 63 19.97 -26.01 29.21
N LEU A 64 20.96 -25.21 28.81
CA LEU A 64 20.93 -24.41 27.57
C LEU A 64 21.24 -25.25 26.31
N VAL A 65 21.99 -26.34 26.45
CA VAL A 65 22.36 -27.26 25.35
C VAL A 65 21.23 -28.26 25.02
N ALA A 66 20.24 -28.43 25.91
CA ALA A 66 19.13 -29.37 25.72
C ALA A 66 18.08 -28.91 24.68
N GLU A 67 18.06 -27.63 24.31
CA GLU A 67 17.22 -27.08 23.24
C GLU A 67 18.09 -26.86 21.98
N ALA A 68 18.33 -27.95 21.25
CA ALA A 68 19.28 -27.98 20.14
C ALA A 68 18.84 -27.19 18.88
N THR A 69 19.82 -26.49 18.31
CA THR A 69 19.85 -25.71 17.05
C THR A 69 20.13 -26.58 15.82
N TYR A 70 19.71 -26.18 14.60
CA TYR A 70 20.19 -26.69 13.28
C TYR A 70 20.06 -25.62 12.14
N PRO A 71 20.74 -25.75 10.96
CA PRO A 71 21.65 -24.74 10.40
C PRO A 71 21.17 -23.88 9.18
N ILE A 72 22.05 -22.94 8.81
CA ILE A 72 21.96 -21.66 8.07
C ILE A 72 22.03 -21.81 6.52
N GLN A 73 21.44 -20.85 5.75
CA GLN A 73 22.15 -20.17 4.64
C GLN A 73 21.53 -18.82 4.20
N GLY A 74 22.31 -17.73 4.33
CA GLY A 74 22.34 -16.60 3.36
C GLY A 74 21.76 -15.24 3.76
N SER A 75 22.52 -14.40 4.48
CA SER A 75 22.61 -12.94 4.22
C SER A 75 23.59 -12.25 5.19
N THR A 76 24.42 -11.34 4.66
CA THR A 76 25.43 -10.55 5.39
C THR A 76 24.89 -9.16 5.75
N CYS A 77 24.92 -8.76 7.03
CA CYS A 77 24.56 -7.40 7.47
C CYS A 77 25.73 -6.42 7.33
N GLN A 78 25.43 -5.17 6.93
CA GLN A 78 26.32 -4.01 7.06
C GLN A 78 25.96 -3.20 8.31
N THR A 79 26.96 -2.75 9.07
CA THR A 79 26.80 -1.82 10.19
C THR A 79 26.61 -0.38 9.70
N ASN A 80 25.88 0.47 10.44
CA ASN A 80 25.90 1.90 10.17
C ASN A 80 27.29 2.52 10.43
N SER A 81 27.49 3.78 10.01
CA SER A 81 28.78 4.52 10.08
C SER A 81 29.33 4.74 11.50
N SER A 82 28.65 4.25 12.54
CA SER A 82 29.09 4.29 13.94
C SER A 82 29.46 2.91 14.52
N GLY A 83 29.39 1.84 13.73
CA GLY A 83 29.74 0.47 14.16
C GLY A 83 28.77 -0.13 15.19
N LYS A 84 27.56 0.42 15.32
CA LYS A 84 26.52 -0.10 16.23
C LYS A 84 25.51 -0.96 15.48
N LEU A 85 25.19 -2.14 16.03
CA LEU A 85 23.97 -2.87 15.71
C LEU A 85 22.76 -2.10 16.28
N PRO A 86 21.63 -2.00 15.55
CA PRO A 86 20.41 -1.41 16.09
C PRO A 86 19.83 -2.40 17.11
N LEU A 87 20.07 -2.16 18.40
CA LEU A 87 19.54 -2.96 19.51
C LEU A 87 18.26 -2.35 20.12
N GLU A 88 17.53 -1.51 19.37
CA GLU A 88 16.33 -0.82 19.88
C GLU A 88 15.00 -1.42 19.41
N GLU A 89 15.01 -2.56 18.71
CA GLU A 89 13.81 -3.34 18.38
C GLU A 89 13.57 -4.40 19.48
N PRO A 90 12.43 -4.41 20.19
CA PRO A 90 12.17 -5.35 21.29
C PRO A 90 12.06 -6.84 20.89
N TRP A 91 12.23 -7.17 19.61
CA TRP A 91 11.88 -8.47 19.03
C TRP A 91 13.05 -9.18 18.34
N ILE A 92 14.30 -8.77 18.62
CA ILE A 92 15.48 -9.47 18.10
C ILE A 92 15.62 -10.80 18.85
N HIS A 93 15.20 -11.91 18.21
CA HIS A 93 15.61 -13.24 18.62
C HIS A 93 17.08 -13.46 18.21
N ALA A 94 18.00 -13.20 19.14
CA ALA A 94 19.39 -13.60 18.97
C ALA A 94 19.50 -15.11 19.18
N THR A 95 19.76 -15.87 18.11
CA THR A 95 20.24 -17.25 18.25
C THR A 95 21.76 -17.22 18.33
N GLY A 96 22.30 -17.95 19.28
CA GLY A 96 23.74 -18.05 19.48
C GLY A 96 24.16 -19.48 19.76
N SER A 97 25.38 -19.81 19.35
CA SER A 97 26.04 -21.07 19.69
C SER A 97 27.30 -20.77 20.51
N ILE A 98 27.58 -21.62 21.50
CA ILE A 98 28.79 -21.53 22.32
C ILE A 98 29.96 -21.98 21.46
N VAL A 99 30.92 -21.09 21.25
CA VAL A 99 32.06 -21.37 20.35
C VAL A 99 33.22 -21.99 21.12
N GLU A 100 33.45 -21.57 22.38
CA GLU A 100 34.54 -22.09 23.21
C GLU A 100 34.24 -21.91 24.70
N VAL A 101 34.63 -22.88 25.53
CA VAL A 101 34.58 -22.80 27.00
C VAL A 101 35.97 -23.07 27.54
N GLY A 102 36.60 -22.04 28.12
CA GLY A 102 37.91 -22.15 28.76
C GLY A 102 38.05 -21.11 29.88
N ASP A 103 38.90 -21.38 30.88
CA ASP A 103 39.32 -20.51 32.00
C ASP A 103 38.36 -19.37 32.39
N ASN A 104 37.09 -19.71 32.65
CA ASN A 104 36.00 -18.81 33.08
C ASN A 104 35.49 -17.79 32.05
N ILE A 105 35.59 -18.10 30.75
CA ILE A 105 35.06 -17.28 29.65
C ILE A 105 34.20 -18.18 28.75
N ALA A 106 33.00 -17.69 28.43
CA ALA A 106 32.15 -18.24 27.37
C ALA A 106 31.95 -17.16 26.29
N THR A 107 32.26 -17.51 25.05
CA THR A 107 32.05 -16.65 23.86
C THR A 107 30.84 -17.13 23.06
N TRP A 108 29.98 -16.18 22.70
CA TRP A 108 28.77 -16.40 21.91
C TRP A 108 28.91 -15.71 20.55
N ASN A 109 28.67 -16.43 19.46
CA ASN A 109 28.43 -15.82 18.16
C ASN A 109 26.95 -15.42 18.05
N VAL A 110 26.66 -14.15 17.77
CA VAL A 110 25.33 -13.71 17.35
C VAL A 110 25.26 -13.85 15.83
N CYS A 111 24.61 -14.92 15.35
CA CYS A 111 24.44 -15.15 13.91
C CYS A 111 22.96 -15.03 13.55
N GLY A 112 22.59 -13.92 12.89
CA GLY A 112 21.34 -13.78 12.15
C GLY A 112 20.10 -13.47 12.99
N PHE A 113 19.19 -12.67 12.41
CA PHE A 113 17.79 -12.69 12.77
C PHE A 113 17.27 -14.08 12.42
N SER A 114 16.97 -14.91 13.41
CA SER A 114 16.14 -16.07 13.14
C SER A 114 14.72 -15.54 12.98
N PRO A 115 13.96 -15.93 11.94
CA PRO A 115 12.51 -15.75 11.97
C PRO A 115 12.01 -16.33 13.30
N ALA A 116 11.01 -15.70 13.92
CA ALA A 116 10.28 -16.37 14.99
C ALA A 116 9.95 -17.79 14.50
N ILE A 117 10.13 -18.83 15.33
CA ILE A 117 9.70 -20.17 14.95
C ILE A 117 8.19 -20.06 14.74
N LEU A 118 7.77 -20.01 13.49
CA LEU A 118 6.38 -19.94 13.11
C LEU A 118 5.72 -21.24 13.56
N ASP A 119 4.44 -21.17 13.90
CA ASP A 119 3.65 -22.38 14.08
C ASP A 119 3.87 -23.27 12.84
N PRO A 120 4.23 -24.57 12.98
CA PRO A 120 4.42 -25.46 11.84
C PRO A 120 3.20 -25.55 10.91
N ASN A 121 2.01 -25.17 11.41
CA ASN A 121 0.77 -25.11 10.65
C ASN A 121 0.46 -23.71 10.08
N ALA A 122 1.25 -22.69 10.41
CA ALA A 122 1.16 -21.37 9.77
C ALA A 122 1.92 -21.37 8.44
N PRO A 123 1.59 -20.43 7.53
CA PRO A 123 2.46 -20.17 6.38
C PRO A 123 3.89 -19.84 6.83
N GLN A 124 4.90 -20.39 6.18
CA GLN A 124 6.30 -20.24 6.57
C GLN A 124 7.00 -19.06 5.87
N ASN A 125 6.40 -18.54 4.81
CA ASN A 125 6.93 -17.44 3.99
C ASN A 125 5.78 -16.71 3.29
N LEU A 126 6.13 -15.63 2.57
CA LEU A 126 5.15 -14.79 1.87
C LEU A 126 4.37 -15.55 0.78
N GLU A 127 5.05 -16.41 0.00
CA GLU A 127 4.40 -17.19 -1.07
C GLU A 127 3.33 -18.14 -0.51
N GLU A 128 3.65 -18.82 0.60
CA GLU A 128 2.68 -19.64 1.32
C GLU A 128 1.54 -18.81 1.92
N LEU A 129 1.82 -17.60 2.43
CA LEU A 129 0.79 -16.71 2.96
C LEU A 129 -0.15 -16.20 1.85
N GLN A 130 0.41 -15.92 0.67
CA GLN A 130 -0.35 -15.51 -0.51
C GLN A 130 -1.27 -16.62 -0.99
N ALA A 131 -0.79 -17.87 -0.97
CA ALA A 131 -1.55 -19.05 -1.37
C ALA A 131 -2.56 -19.56 -0.33
N ALA A 132 -2.38 -19.22 0.95
CA ALA A 132 -3.24 -19.67 2.03
C ALA A 132 -4.63 -19.01 2.01
N ASP A 133 -5.67 -19.74 2.42
CA ASP A 133 -6.99 -19.16 2.67
C ASP A 133 -6.91 -18.22 3.89
N PRO A 134 -7.21 -16.91 3.75
CA PRO A 134 -7.21 -15.97 4.86
C PRO A 134 -8.08 -16.41 6.05
N LYS A 135 -9.13 -17.20 5.82
CA LYS A 135 -10.00 -17.74 6.87
C LYS A 135 -9.30 -18.80 7.71
N GLU A 136 -8.41 -19.59 7.12
CA GLU A 136 -7.60 -20.58 7.83
C GLU A 136 -6.48 -19.88 8.62
N VAL A 137 -5.80 -18.91 8.00
CA VAL A 137 -4.80 -18.07 8.69
C VAL A 137 -5.44 -17.37 9.89
N ALA A 138 -6.68 -16.88 9.78
CA ALA A 138 -7.40 -16.25 10.87
C ALA A 138 -7.72 -17.18 12.07
N GLN A 139 -7.62 -18.51 11.91
CA GLN A 139 -7.76 -19.47 13.01
C GLN A 139 -6.47 -19.67 13.81
N LEU A 140 -5.32 -19.20 13.31
CA LEU A 140 -4.07 -19.29 14.04
C LEU A 140 -4.14 -18.49 15.33
N SER A 141 -3.51 -19.03 16.38
CA SER A 141 -3.41 -18.33 17.66
C SER A 141 -2.55 -17.06 17.57
N LYS A 142 -1.64 -16.99 16.60
CA LYS A 142 -0.73 -15.86 16.39
C LYS A 142 -0.54 -15.59 14.90
N PHE A 143 -0.44 -14.32 14.56
CA PHE A 143 -0.01 -13.85 13.25
C PHE A 143 0.75 -12.54 13.41
N ASP A 144 1.86 -12.40 12.71
CA ASP A 144 2.67 -11.19 12.68
C ASP A 144 3.14 -10.94 11.25
N GLY A 145 2.59 -9.91 10.62
CA GLY A 145 2.95 -9.53 9.24
C GLY A 145 4.44 -9.28 9.05
N ARG A 146 5.19 -8.92 10.10
CA ARG A 146 6.63 -8.65 9.99
C ARG A 146 7.41 -9.91 9.60
N ASN A 147 6.95 -11.09 10.03
CA ASN A 147 7.60 -12.37 9.72
C ASN A 147 7.55 -12.72 8.23
N TYR A 148 6.65 -12.09 7.46
CA TYR A 148 6.47 -12.32 6.03
C TYR A 148 7.08 -11.22 5.17
N GLY A 149 7.75 -10.23 5.77
CA GLY A 149 8.36 -9.13 5.03
C GLY A 149 7.37 -8.15 4.41
N ILE A 150 6.15 -8.05 4.95
CA ILE A 150 5.09 -7.18 4.40
C ILE A 150 4.87 -5.89 5.20
N ILE A 151 5.60 -5.69 6.30
CA ILE A 151 5.45 -4.51 7.16
C ILE A 151 6.66 -3.61 7.03
N THR A 152 6.48 -2.46 6.40
CA THR A 152 7.51 -1.41 6.29
C THR A 152 7.94 -0.90 7.67
N PRO A 153 9.16 -0.34 7.82
CA PRO A 153 9.62 0.28 9.05
C PRO A 153 8.67 1.35 9.60
N VAL A 154 8.72 1.55 10.93
CA VAL A 154 7.95 2.62 11.59
C VAL A 154 8.52 3.99 11.24
N ARG A 155 7.62 4.97 11.10
CA ARG A 155 7.95 6.38 10.88
C ARG A 155 7.27 7.23 11.94
N ASP A 156 7.93 8.32 12.31
CA ASP A 156 7.48 9.22 13.37
C ASP A 156 6.68 10.39 12.79
N GLN A 157 5.43 10.56 13.24
CA GLN A 157 4.60 11.70 12.85
C GLN A 157 5.02 13.01 13.53
N GLY A 158 5.91 12.95 14.52
CA GLY A 158 6.34 14.09 15.33
C GLY A 158 5.16 14.76 16.04
N SER A 159 5.13 16.09 16.03
CA SER A 159 4.08 16.90 16.66
C SER A 159 2.87 17.18 15.76
N SER A 160 2.69 16.42 14.67
CA SER A 160 1.54 16.58 13.77
C SER A 160 0.35 15.74 14.23
N ASN A 161 -0.86 16.11 13.83
CA ASN A 161 -2.09 15.34 14.02
C ASN A 161 -2.40 14.40 12.84
N LEU A 162 -1.33 13.87 12.20
CA LEU A 162 -1.42 13.05 11.00
C LEU A 162 -1.47 11.54 11.24
N CYS A 163 -1.69 11.07 12.47
CA CYS A 163 -1.76 9.64 12.79
C CYS A 163 -2.67 8.86 11.84
N TRP A 164 -3.81 9.45 11.44
CA TRP A 164 -4.75 8.87 10.48
C TRP A 164 -4.14 8.64 9.10
N ALA A 165 -3.31 9.57 8.63
CA ALA A 165 -2.63 9.47 7.35
C ALA A 165 -1.51 8.42 7.42
N TYR A 166 -0.70 8.43 8.49
CA TYR A 166 0.34 7.42 8.74
C TYR A 166 -0.26 6.00 8.82
N ALA A 167 -1.35 5.82 9.56
CA ALA A 167 -2.03 4.54 9.68
C ALA A 167 -2.55 4.02 8.32
N SER A 168 -3.08 4.93 7.49
CA SER A 168 -3.65 4.59 6.17
C SER A 168 -2.56 4.24 5.15
N VAL A 169 -1.46 5.00 5.10
CA VAL A 169 -0.33 4.66 4.21
C VAL A 169 0.35 3.37 4.64
N ASN A 170 0.50 3.12 5.95
CA ASN A 170 1.05 1.86 6.46
C ASN A 170 0.20 0.64 6.04
N ALA A 171 -1.13 0.76 6.13
CA ALA A 171 -2.04 -0.29 5.68
C ALA A 171 -1.96 -0.52 4.16
N SER A 172 -1.76 0.55 3.39
CA SER A 172 -1.62 0.49 1.93
C SER A 172 -0.29 -0.16 1.51
N GLU A 173 0.81 0.23 2.14
CA GLU A 173 2.13 -0.39 1.94
C GLU A 173 2.09 -1.89 2.24
N ALA A 174 1.44 -2.28 3.35
CA ALA A 174 1.31 -3.68 3.73
C ALA A 174 0.46 -4.51 2.77
N SER A 175 -0.63 -3.92 2.25
CA SER A 175 -1.48 -4.57 1.25
C SER A 175 -0.72 -4.86 -0.05
N ILE A 176 -0.02 -3.86 -0.60
CA ILE A 176 0.76 -4.01 -1.84
C ILE A 176 1.87 -5.07 -1.68
N LEU A 177 2.60 -5.05 -0.55
CA LEU A 177 3.65 -6.04 -0.29
C LEU A 177 3.08 -7.44 -0.04
N ARG A 178 1.94 -7.54 0.66
CA ARG A 178 1.26 -8.82 0.89
C ARG A 178 0.83 -9.42 -0.43
N GLU A 179 0.17 -8.65 -1.28
CA GLU A 179 -0.39 -9.17 -2.52
C GLU A 179 0.70 -9.44 -3.56
N GLY A 180 1.80 -8.69 -3.53
CA GLY A 180 2.90 -8.88 -4.47
C GLY A 180 2.56 -8.42 -5.90
N ILE A 181 1.60 -7.50 -6.04
CA ILE A 181 1.18 -6.95 -7.35
C ILE A 181 2.30 -6.23 -8.10
N ASP A 182 3.32 -5.76 -7.38
CA ASP A 182 4.51 -5.12 -7.94
C ASP A 182 5.77 -5.85 -7.45
N PRO A 183 6.39 -6.70 -8.29
CA PRO A 183 7.60 -7.44 -7.93
C PRO A 183 8.83 -6.55 -7.61
N SER A 184 8.80 -5.26 -7.97
CA SER A 184 9.86 -4.30 -7.65
C SER A 184 9.67 -3.60 -6.31
N ALA A 185 8.45 -3.69 -5.74
CA ALA A 185 8.15 -3.18 -4.42
C ALA A 185 8.77 -4.07 -3.35
N THR A 186 9.55 -3.46 -2.45
CA THR A 186 10.20 -4.15 -1.34
C THR A 186 10.00 -3.35 -0.06
N LEU A 187 10.37 -3.97 1.06
CA LEU A 187 10.45 -3.28 2.34
C LEU A 187 11.37 -2.06 2.33
N ASP A 188 12.25 -1.85 1.36
CA ASP A 188 13.12 -0.67 1.30
C ASP A 188 12.67 0.36 0.26
N THR A 189 11.98 -0.09 -0.80
CA THR A 189 11.60 0.75 -1.94
C THR A 189 10.16 1.28 -1.84
N LEU A 190 9.23 0.54 -1.24
CA LEU A 190 7.84 0.95 -1.13
C LEU A 190 7.64 1.88 0.06
N ARG A 191 7.49 3.18 -0.22
CA ARG A 191 7.26 4.23 0.78
C ARG A 191 6.30 5.27 0.25
N PHE A 192 5.19 5.49 0.93
CA PHE A 192 4.25 6.55 0.59
C PHE A 192 4.35 7.75 1.54
N SER A 193 3.90 8.92 1.10
CA SER A 193 3.95 10.16 1.88
C SER A 193 2.66 10.38 2.70
N PRO A 194 2.66 10.16 4.03
CA PRO A 194 1.51 10.50 4.87
C PRO A 194 1.32 12.02 5.01
N THR A 195 2.39 12.80 4.91
CA THR A 195 2.32 14.27 4.93
C THR A 195 1.63 14.80 3.67
N HIS A 196 1.91 14.22 2.51
CA HIS A 196 1.18 14.55 1.29
C HIS A 196 -0.31 14.24 1.43
N LEU A 197 -0.67 13.07 1.95
CA LEU A 197 -2.06 12.69 2.21
C LEU A 197 -2.75 13.69 3.16
N GLY A 198 -2.06 14.14 4.20
CA GLY A 198 -2.53 15.21 5.09
C GLY A 198 -2.75 16.54 4.36
N TYR A 199 -1.82 16.93 3.49
CA TYR A 199 -1.89 18.16 2.70
C TYR A 199 -3.09 18.16 1.73
N ILE A 200 -3.28 17.08 0.94
CA ILE A 200 -4.34 17.01 -0.06
C ILE A 200 -5.75 16.84 0.54
N ARG A 201 -5.87 16.51 1.83
CA ARG A 201 -7.18 16.56 2.50
C ARG A 201 -7.78 17.96 2.45
N PHE A 202 -6.93 18.99 2.51
CA PHE A 202 -7.33 20.40 2.54
C PHE A 202 -6.92 21.16 1.28
N ASN A 203 -6.06 20.62 0.45
CA ASN A 203 -5.52 21.29 -0.73
C ASN A 203 -5.63 20.35 -1.94
N ARG A 204 -6.83 20.19 -2.48
CA ARG A 204 -7.09 19.43 -3.71
C ARG A 204 -7.57 20.37 -4.80
N GLY A 205 -6.80 20.47 -5.87
CA GLY A 205 -7.22 21.14 -7.09
C GLY A 205 -8.21 20.29 -7.91
N PRO A 206 -8.55 20.73 -9.13
CA PRO A 206 -9.41 19.96 -10.02
C PRO A 206 -8.81 18.60 -10.36
N ASP A 207 -9.64 17.61 -10.66
CA ASP A 207 -9.18 16.32 -11.15
C ASP A 207 -8.61 16.42 -12.57
N LEU A 208 -7.87 15.39 -12.99
CA LEU A 208 -7.18 15.33 -14.27
C LEU A 208 -8.13 15.50 -15.48
N LEU A 209 -9.39 15.11 -15.34
CA LEU A 209 -10.40 15.17 -16.40
C LEU A 209 -11.31 16.40 -16.28
N GLY A 210 -11.11 17.24 -15.26
CA GLY A 210 -11.88 18.47 -15.03
C GLY A 210 -13.35 18.24 -14.70
N ASN A 211 -13.72 17.06 -14.18
CA ASN A 211 -15.10 16.76 -13.77
C ASN A 211 -15.47 17.41 -12.42
N THR A 212 -14.47 17.77 -11.63
CA THR A 212 -14.58 18.31 -10.28
C THR A 212 -13.60 19.47 -10.11
N ALA A 213 -13.98 20.46 -9.30
CA ALA A 213 -13.11 21.59 -8.99
C ALA A 213 -12.09 21.31 -7.87
N GLY A 214 -12.15 20.12 -7.25
CA GLY A 214 -11.39 19.81 -6.04
C GLY A 214 -12.04 20.30 -4.75
N GLU A 215 -11.25 20.33 -3.68
CA GLU A 215 -11.60 20.92 -2.38
C GLU A 215 -10.37 21.64 -1.82
N GLU A 216 -10.47 22.95 -1.64
CA GLU A 216 -9.43 23.78 -1.03
C GLU A 216 -9.94 24.51 0.21
N ASP A 217 -9.22 24.35 1.31
CA ASP A 217 -9.31 25.17 2.51
C ASP A 217 -7.90 25.71 2.83
N PRO A 218 -7.52 26.87 2.25
CA PRO A 218 -6.21 27.46 2.47
C PRO A 218 -6.02 27.99 3.90
N THR A 219 -7.06 27.98 4.74
CA THR A 219 -6.99 28.45 6.12
C THR A 219 -6.73 27.34 7.12
N ALA A 220 -6.87 26.08 6.69
CA ALA A 220 -6.61 24.92 7.52
C ALA A 220 -5.11 24.77 7.80
N ASP A 221 -4.75 24.70 9.09
CA ASP A 221 -3.47 24.16 9.49
C ASP A 221 -3.53 22.63 9.34
N TRP A 222 -3.28 22.14 8.13
CA TRP A 222 -3.45 20.73 7.76
C TRP A 222 -2.57 19.78 8.58
N LEU A 223 -1.46 20.27 9.17
CA LEU A 223 -0.61 19.47 10.07
C LEU A 223 -1.27 19.26 11.44
N GLN A 224 -2.19 20.14 11.84
CA GLN A 224 -2.83 20.15 13.15
C GLN A 224 -4.33 19.85 13.07
N ALA A 225 -4.92 19.88 11.89
CA ALA A 225 -6.31 19.56 11.69
C ALA A 225 -6.60 18.09 11.99
N SER A 226 -7.72 17.82 12.67
CA SER A 226 -8.17 16.47 12.97
C SER A 226 -8.48 15.70 11.68
N GLY A 227 -8.20 14.41 11.68
CA GLY A 227 -8.52 13.51 10.57
C GLY A 227 -9.03 12.15 11.02
N SER A 228 -9.41 11.32 10.06
CA SER A 228 -9.77 9.93 10.28
C SER A 228 -9.30 9.06 9.11
N PRO A 229 -9.02 7.77 9.32
CA PRO A 229 -8.75 6.84 8.22
C PRO A 229 -9.86 6.77 7.17
N GLY A 230 -11.10 7.13 7.51
CA GLY A 230 -12.22 7.22 6.57
C GLY A 230 -12.05 8.31 5.51
N TYR A 231 -11.25 9.34 5.76
CA TYR A 231 -10.89 10.31 4.72
C TYR A 231 -9.98 9.69 3.67
N SER A 232 -9.06 8.83 4.09
CA SER A 232 -8.12 8.17 3.18
C SER A 232 -8.83 7.30 2.16
N SER A 233 -9.86 6.53 2.54
CA SER A 233 -10.61 5.70 1.59
C SER A 233 -11.25 6.53 0.49
N THR A 234 -11.86 7.68 0.84
CA THR A 234 -12.39 8.60 -0.16
C THR A 234 -11.30 9.21 -1.03
N LEU A 235 -10.20 9.68 -0.44
CA LEU A 235 -9.10 10.32 -1.17
C LEU A 235 -8.43 9.37 -2.16
N PHE A 236 -8.17 8.13 -1.73
CA PHE A 236 -7.60 7.08 -2.56
C PHE A 236 -8.58 6.62 -3.66
N SER A 237 -9.90 6.60 -3.39
CA SER A 237 -10.92 6.33 -4.42
C SER A 237 -10.90 7.36 -5.57
N GLN A 238 -10.49 8.60 -5.28
CA GLN A 238 -10.36 9.69 -6.25
C GLN A 238 -8.96 9.72 -6.91
N TRP A 239 -8.09 8.77 -6.59
CA TRP A 239 -6.69 8.71 -7.01
C TRP A 239 -5.85 9.94 -6.60
N TRP A 240 -6.18 10.57 -5.46
CA TRP A 240 -5.33 11.59 -4.82
C TRP A 240 -4.27 10.98 -3.90
N GLY A 241 -3.78 9.80 -4.26
CA GLY A 241 -2.79 9.02 -3.54
C GLY A 241 -3.18 7.54 -3.42
N PRO A 242 -2.37 6.74 -2.71
CA PRO A 242 -1.14 7.17 -2.05
C PRO A 242 -0.06 7.58 -3.07
N VAL A 243 0.80 8.53 -2.69
CA VAL A 243 1.93 9.01 -3.51
C VAL A 243 3.25 8.63 -2.87
N GLN A 244 4.30 8.46 -3.67
CA GLN A 244 5.64 8.14 -3.18
C GLN A 244 6.15 9.17 -2.17
N ASP A 245 6.92 8.71 -1.17
CA ASP A 245 7.61 9.61 -0.24
C ASP A 245 8.62 10.48 -0.98
N GLY A 246 8.75 11.75 -0.56
CA GLY A 246 9.54 12.76 -1.27
C GLY A 246 8.82 13.49 -2.41
N THR A 247 7.58 13.11 -2.74
CA THR A 247 6.72 13.89 -3.65
C THR A 247 6.58 15.34 -3.14
N PRO A 248 6.76 16.36 -4.00
CA PRO A 248 6.53 17.76 -3.62
C PRO A 248 5.12 17.96 -3.06
N MET A 249 4.97 18.79 -2.02
CA MET A 249 3.65 19.13 -1.47
C MET A 249 2.89 20.03 -2.45
N VAL A 250 2.15 19.44 -3.38
CA VAL A 250 1.40 20.13 -4.43
C VAL A 250 0.00 19.53 -4.58
N ASN A 251 -0.91 20.31 -5.13
CA ASN A 251 -2.29 19.92 -5.42
C ASN A 251 -2.55 19.79 -6.92
N THR A 252 -1.48 19.60 -7.72
CA THR A 252 -1.56 19.53 -9.18
C THR A 252 -1.81 18.09 -9.61
N PRO A 253 -2.94 17.77 -10.28
CA PRO A 253 -3.36 16.40 -10.55
C PRO A 253 -2.33 15.62 -11.39
N SER A 254 -1.63 16.25 -12.33
CA SER A 254 -0.60 15.57 -13.14
C SER A 254 0.62 15.14 -12.32
N VAL A 255 1.01 15.92 -11.31
CA VAL A 255 2.11 15.55 -10.41
C VAL A 255 1.68 14.40 -9.50
N ILE A 256 0.43 14.41 -9.04
CA ILE A 256 -0.10 13.30 -8.24
C ILE A 256 -0.18 12.02 -9.06
N GLU A 257 -0.63 12.13 -10.31
CA GLU A 257 -0.69 11.02 -11.26
C GLU A 257 0.71 10.42 -11.52
N GLU A 258 1.74 11.26 -11.65
CA GLU A 258 3.13 10.83 -11.87
C GLU A 258 3.70 10.08 -10.67
N HIS A 259 3.39 10.53 -9.45
CA HIS A 259 3.95 9.98 -8.21
C HIS A 259 3.06 8.94 -7.50
N SER A 260 1.86 8.67 -8.03
CA SER A 260 0.96 7.64 -7.52
C SER A 260 1.01 6.41 -8.43
N GLY A 261 1.85 5.44 -8.06
CA GLY A 261 2.07 4.19 -8.81
C GLY A 261 1.01 3.11 -8.63
N TYR A 262 -0.02 3.35 -7.81
CA TYR A 262 -1.05 2.35 -7.48
C TYR A 262 -2.44 2.97 -7.45
N ARG A 263 -3.45 2.21 -7.88
CA ARG A 263 -4.86 2.61 -7.90
C ARG A 263 -5.64 1.77 -6.91
N MET A 264 -6.30 2.42 -5.95
CA MET A 264 -7.10 1.70 -4.95
C MET A 264 -8.32 1.07 -5.60
N GLU A 265 -8.38 -0.26 -5.61
CA GLU A 265 -9.54 -1.00 -6.11
C GLU A 265 -10.60 -1.16 -5.03
N HIS A 266 -10.18 -1.44 -3.80
CA HIS A 266 -11.08 -1.66 -2.67
C HIS A 266 -10.64 -0.90 -1.42
N ALA A 267 -11.63 -0.32 -0.71
CA ALA A 267 -11.50 0.07 0.69
C ALA A 267 -12.60 -0.63 1.48
N ILE A 268 -12.21 -1.62 2.28
CA ILE A 268 -13.11 -2.55 2.96
C ILE A 268 -13.36 -2.05 4.37
N GLU A 269 -14.59 -1.67 4.69
CA GLU A 269 -14.97 -1.21 6.04
C GLU A 269 -15.25 -2.40 6.97
N LEU A 270 -14.71 -2.34 8.18
CA LEU A 270 -14.81 -3.39 9.19
C LEU A 270 -15.53 -2.89 10.46
N ASP A 271 -16.25 -3.79 11.13
CA ASP A 271 -16.94 -3.48 12.40
C ASP A 271 -15.93 -3.45 13.56
N GLY A 272 -15.36 -2.26 13.81
CA GLY A 272 -14.52 -2.01 14.98
C GLY A 272 -15.29 -1.79 16.28
N GLN A 273 -16.57 -1.40 16.21
CA GLN A 273 -17.32 -0.88 17.36
C GLN A 273 -17.74 -1.99 18.34
N ARG A 274 -17.69 -3.25 17.92
CA ARG A 274 -18.12 -4.41 18.70
C ARG A 274 -17.02 -5.45 18.92
N LEU A 275 -15.74 -5.11 18.73
CA LEU A 275 -14.62 -6.05 18.85
C LEU A 275 -14.55 -6.73 20.23
N SER A 276 -14.80 -5.99 21.30
CA SER A 276 -14.79 -6.53 22.67
C SER A 276 -15.83 -7.63 22.90
N SER A 277 -17.07 -7.39 22.45
CA SER A 277 -18.24 -8.22 22.76
C SER A 277 -18.61 -9.22 21.66
N ASN A 278 -18.05 -9.10 20.46
CA ASN A 278 -18.42 -9.91 19.30
C ASN A 278 -17.21 -10.68 18.74
N PRO A 279 -17.04 -11.98 19.11
CA PRO A 279 -15.99 -12.83 18.58
C PRO A 279 -15.99 -12.91 17.04
N ALA A 280 -17.16 -12.91 16.41
CA ALA A 280 -17.26 -12.95 14.96
C ALA A 280 -16.74 -11.66 14.31
N ALA A 281 -16.85 -10.50 14.98
CA ALA A 281 -16.21 -9.27 14.50
C ALA A 281 -14.67 -9.36 14.59
N ARG A 282 -14.13 -10.01 15.63
CA ARG A 282 -12.69 -10.27 15.74
C ARG A 282 -12.20 -11.25 14.69
N THR A 283 -12.89 -12.37 14.46
CA THR A 283 -12.56 -13.31 13.37
C THR A 283 -12.53 -12.58 12.03
N ARG A 284 -13.55 -11.76 11.76
CA ARG A 284 -13.63 -10.93 10.56
C ARG A 284 -12.52 -9.88 10.43
N MET A 285 -11.98 -9.39 11.53
CA MET A 285 -10.80 -8.51 11.55
C MET A 285 -9.53 -9.30 11.21
N LYS A 286 -9.35 -10.48 11.82
CA LYS A 286 -8.22 -11.38 11.53
C LYS A 286 -8.18 -11.80 10.06
N GLU A 287 -9.33 -12.17 9.49
CA GLU A 287 -9.47 -12.48 8.06
C GLU A 287 -8.99 -11.32 7.18
N ALA A 288 -9.39 -10.08 7.52
CA ALA A 288 -8.96 -8.90 6.76
C ALA A 288 -7.45 -8.63 6.92
N ILE A 289 -6.89 -8.81 8.11
CA ILE A 289 -5.43 -8.67 8.32
C ILE A 289 -4.67 -9.74 7.52
N ALA A 290 -5.13 -10.98 7.51
CA ALA A 290 -4.51 -12.06 6.74
C ALA A 290 -4.61 -11.83 5.22
N GLN A 291 -5.77 -11.33 4.75
CA GLN A 291 -6.02 -11.10 3.34
C GLN A 291 -5.32 -9.86 2.79
N TYR A 292 -5.32 -8.76 3.54
CA TYR A 292 -4.82 -7.46 3.07
C TYR A 292 -3.51 -7.03 3.74
N GLY A 293 -2.90 -7.92 4.53
CA GLY A 293 -1.68 -7.68 5.30
C GLY A 293 -1.88 -6.83 6.55
N ALA A 294 -2.75 -5.82 6.50
CA ALA A 294 -2.98 -4.90 7.60
C ALA A 294 -4.33 -4.17 7.53
N VAL A 295 -4.72 -3.56 8.65
CA VAL A 295 -5.95 -2.78 8.79
C VAL A 295 -5.64 -1.45 9.51
N THR A 296 -6.10 -0.33 8.96
CA THR A 296 -6.05 0.97 9.67
C THR A 296 -7.26 1.14 10.59
N PHE A 297 -7.09 1.79 11.74
CA PHE A 297 -8.16 2.03 12.69
C PHE A 297 -7.89 3.25 13.57
N SER A 298 -8.95 3.76 14.22
CA SER A 298 -8.87 4.75 15.28
C SER A 298 -9.33 4.17 16.61
N TYR A 299 -8.71 4.65 17.70
CA TYR A 299 -9.07 4.32 19.07
C TYR A 299 -8.73 5.49 20.01
N ASN A 300 -9.18 5.39 21.27
CA ASN A 300 -8.81 6.36 22.29
C ASN A 300 -7.53 5.88 22.99
N TRP A 301 -6.42 6.54 22.69
CA TRP A 301 -5.13 6.26 23.29
C TRP A 301 -5.01 6.88 24.69
N ILE A 302 -4.47 6.10 25.65
CA ILE A 302 -4.34 6.52 27.06
C ILE A 302 -2.91 6.34 27.57
N HIS A 303 -2.27 5.21 27.27
CA HIS A 303 -0.94 4.88 27.76
C HIS A 303 -0.01 4.49 26.61
N GLU A 304 1.24 4.95 26.64
CA GLU A 304 2.29 4.44 25.77
C GLU A 304 2.99 3.24 26.43
N VAL A 305 2.34 2.08 26.37
CA VAL A 305 2.83 0.86 27.02
C VAL A 305 2.77 -0.35 26.08
N PRO A 306 3.66 -1.34 26.22
CA PRO A 306 3.70 -2.49 25.30
C PRO A 306 2.43 -3.35 25.27
N TYR A 307 1.62 -3.32 26.33
CA TYR A 307 0.35 -4.04 26.45
C TYR A 307 -0.73 -3.08 26.95
N ASP A 308 -1.42 -2.42 26.03
CA ASP A 308 -2.41 -1.39 26.36
C ASP A 308 -3.83 -1.96 26.40
N ASN A 309 -4.60 -1.51 27.40
CA ASN A 309 -6.04 -1.68 27.44
C ASN A 309 -6.71 -0.34 27.79
N PRO A 310 -7.02 0.48 26.78
CA PRO A 310 -7.60 1.80 26.99
C PRO A 310 -9.06 1.72 27.47
N SER A 311 -9.77 0.60 27.30
CA SER A 311 -11.13 0.43 27.82
C SER A 311 -11.23 0.53 29.36
N ARG A 312 -10.09 0.40 30.04
CA ARG A 312 -9.95 0.51 31.50
C ARG A 312 -9.30 1.82 31.94
N GLY A 313 -8.85 2.66 31.02
CA GLY A 313 -8.36 4.00 31.32
C GLY A 313 -9.45 5.06 31.18
N GLY A 314 -9.22 6.24 31.76
CA GLY A 314 -10.18 7.36 31.74
C GLY A 314 -10.32 8.03 30.36
N PHE A 315 -10.38 9.36 30.33
CA PHE A 315 -10.45 10.11 29.07
C PHE A 315 -9.13 9.95 28.28
N GLY A 316 -9.20 9.29 27.12
CA GLY A 316 -8.09 9.16 26.17
C GLY A 316 -8.10 10.21 25.06
N ASN A 317 -6.99 10.31 24.33
CA ASN A 317 -6.87 11.15 23.14
C ASN A 317 -7.14 10.31 21.88
N PRO A 318 -7.83 10.84 20.86
CA PRO A 318 -7.99 10.14 19.59
C PRO A 318 -6.63 9.86 18.95
N HIS A 319 -6.40 8.61 18.58
CA HIS A 319 -5.21 8.19 17.84
C HIS A 319 -5.61 7.19 16.76
N ALA A 320 -4.78 7.08 15.72
CA ALA A 320 -4.97 6.10 14.66
C ALA A 320 -3.67 5.34 14.42
N CYS A 321 -3.80 4.02 14.28
CA CYS A 321 -2.67 3.11 14.07
C CYS A 321 -3.04 2.04 13.05
N THR A 322 -2.10 1.14 12.79
CA THR A 322 -2.29 0.02 11.86
C THR A 322 -2.20 -1.30 12.62
N ILE A 323 -3.24 -2.14 12.55
CA ILE A 323 -3.19 -3.52 13.03
C ILE A 323 -2.49 -4.36 11.96
N ILE A 324 -1.41 -5.04 12.36
CA ILE A 324 -0.55 -5.84 11.49
C ILE A 324 -0.53 -7.33 11.90
N GLY A 325 -1.30 -7.69 12.92
CA GLY A 325 -1.39 -9.05 13.40
C GLY A 325 -2.09 -9.19 14.74
N TRP A 326 -1.92 -10.34 15.37
CA TRP A 326 -2.53 -10.67 16.66
C TRP A 326 -1.80 -11.78 17.41
N ASP A 327 -2.08 -11.88 18.70
CA ASP A 327 -1.68 -13.01 19.55
C ASP A 327 -2.79 -13.29 20.56
N ASP A 328 -3.46 -14.44 20.44
CA ASP A 328 -4.55 -14.90 21.31
C ASP A 328 -4.06 -15.35 22.69
N THR A 329 -2.76 -15.59 22.85
CA THR A 329 -2.17 -16.24 24.03
C THR A 329 -1.69 -15.24 25.08
N ILE A 330 -1.75 -13.93 24.79
CA ILE A 330 -1.32 -12.88 25.72
C ILE A 330 -2.22 -12.89 26.96
N PRO A 331 -1.69 -13.16 28.16
CA PRO A 331 -2.50 -13.17 29.37
C PRO A 331 -3.16 -11.81 29.64
N ALA A 332 -4.44 -11.83 29.98
CA ALA A 332 -5.25 -10.65 30.28
C ALA A 332 -4.64 -9.75 31.37
N SER A 333 -3.87 -10.35 32.29
CA SER A 333 -3.19 -9.66 33.38
C SER A 333 -1.99 -8.82 32.95
N LEU A 334 -1.45 -9.01 31.73
CA LEU A 334 -0.34 -8.21 31.20
C LEU A 334 -0.79 -6.82 30.74
N PHE A 335 -2.04 -6.67 30.31
CA PHE A 335 -2.55 -5.40 29.82
C PHE A 335 -2.68 -4.37 30.95
N SER A 336 -2.41 -3.11 30.65
CA SER A 336 -2.54 -2.01 31.62
C SER A 336 -3.94 -1.94 32.22
N GLY A 337 -4.05 -2.10 33.55
CA GLY A 337 -5.35 -2.15 34.24
C GLY A 337 -6.10 -3.49 34.10
N GLY A 338 -5.48 -4.50 33.48
CA GLY A 338 -6.04 -5.81 33.18
C GLY A 338 -7.02 -5.81 31.99
N ALA A 339 -7.25 -6.97 31.39
CA ALA A 339 -8.28 -7.20 30.37
C ALA A 339 -9.33 -8.22 30.85
N SER A 340 -10.47 -8.27 30.17
CA SER A 340 -11.55 -9.22 30.43
C SER A 340 -11.32 -10.59 29.79
N GLN A 341 -10.44 -10.65 28.79
CA GLN A 341 -10.06 -11.85 28.07
C GLN A 341 -8.58 -11.77 27.66
N ASP A 342 -7.98 -12.94 27.45
CA ASP A 342 -6.64 -13.04 26.86
C ASP A 342 -6.67 -12.57 25.41
N GLY A 343 -5.49 -12.16 24.93
CA GLY A 343 -5.24 -11.84 23.54
C GLY A 343 -5.32 -10.36 23.18
N GLY A 344 -4.57 -10.00 22.14
CA GLY A 344 -4.48 -8.64 21.64
C GLY A 344 -4.09 -8.54 20.17
N TRP A 345 -4.36 -7.38 19.60
CA TRP A 345 -3.93 -6.96 18.27
C TRP A 345 -2.47 -6.50 18.33
N LEU A 346 -1.63 -6.96 17.41
CA LEU A 346 -0.30 -6.39 17.20
C LEU A 346 -0.45 -5.12 16.35
N VAL A 347 -0.02 -3.99 16.89
CA VAL A 347 -0.23 -2.67 16.31
C VAL A 347 1.11 -2.04 15.93
N LYS A 348 1.20 -1.57 14.69
CA LYS A 348 2.24 -0.64 14.20
C LYS A 348 1.80 0.79 14.49
N ASN A 349 2.63 1.52 15.25
CA ASN A 349 2.40 2.90 15.63
C ASN A 349 3.07 3.88 14.64
N SER A 350 2.89 5.17 14.88
CA SER A 350 3.56 6.28 14.19
C SER A 350 4.41 7.14 15.14
N TYR A 351 4.91 6.51 16.22
CA TYR A 351 5.84 7.10 17.19
C TYR A 351 7.07 6.21 17.35
N SER A 352 8.26 6.81 17.37
CA SER A 352 9.52 6.07 17.56
C SER A 352 9.71 5.60 19.01
N SER A 353 9.03 6.23 19.97
CA SER A 353 9.08 5.89 21.41
C SER A 353 8.47 4.52 21.72
N LEU A 354 7.43 4.14 20.99
CA LEU A 354 6.82 2.82 21.06
C LEU A 354 6.32 2.41 19.66
N PRO A 355 7.22 1.88 18.82
CA PRO A 355 6.93 1.59 17.41
C PRO A 355 5.89 0.48 17.23
N TYR A 356 5.89 -0.49 18.14
CA TYR A 356 4.94 -1.59 18.17
C TYR A 356 4.43 -1.85 19.58
N PHE A 357 3.16 -2.24 19.70
CA PHE A 357 2.55 -2.63 20.97
C PHE A 357 1.38 -3.59 20.72
N TYR A 358 0.92 -4.24 21.80
CA TYR A 358 -0.29 -5.04 21.79
C TYR A 358 -1.46 -4.26 22.37
N LEU A 359 -2.55 -4.20 21.62
CA LEU A 359 -3.81 -3.60 22.04
C LEU A 359 -4.80 -4.70 22.39
N SER A 360 -5.32 -4.71 23.63
CA SER A 360 -6.25 -5.74 24.08
C SER A 360 -7.47 -5.87 23.18
N TYR A 361 -7.98 -7.10 23.04
CA TYR A 361 -9.27 -7.36 22.40
C TYR A 361 -10.47 -6.70 23.08
N ASP A 362 -10.31 -6.23 24.32
CA ASP A 362 -11.31 -5.39 25.00
C ASP A 362 -11.50 -4.02 24.35
N ASN A 363 -10.59 -3.57 23.47
CA ASN A 363 -10.71 -2.27 22.82
C ASN A 363 -11.67 -2.31 21.62
N ASN A 364 -12.70 -1.45 21.66
CA ASN A 364 -13.51 -1.13 20.48
C ASN A 364 -12.85 0.00 19.69
N SER A 365 -12.91 -0.09 18.36
CA SER A 365 -12.25 0.81 17.41
C SER A 365 -13.25 1.47 16.46
N SER A 366 -12.88 2.60 15.86
CA SER A 366 -13.65 3.33 14.85
C SER A 366 -12.84 3.48 13.55
N TYR A 367 -13.52 3.83 12.46
CA TYR A 367 -12.90 4.10 11.14
C TYR A 367 -11.93 2.99 10.72
N VAL A 368 -12.42 1.75 10.72
CA VAL A 368 -11.59 0.59 10.46
C VAL A 368 -11.67 0.21 8.99
N PHE A 369 -10.54 0.28 8.28
CA PHE A 369 -10.46 -0.02 6.85
C PHE A 369 -9.27 -0.92 6.52
N ALA A 370 -9.51 -1.87 5.61
CA ALA A 370 -8.44 -2.52 4.84
C ALA A 370 -8.44 -1.96 3.42
N PHE A 371 -7.32 -2.05 2.72
CA PHE A 371 -7.18 -1.56 1.36
C PHE A 371 -6.67 -2.63 0.42
N ASP A 372 -7.01 -2.48 -0.85
CA ASP A 372 -6.56 -3.32 -1.95
C ASP A 372 -6.27 -2.45 -3.19
N TYR A 373 -5.30 -2.85 -3.99
CA TYR A 373 -4.70 -2.02 -5.02
C TYR A 373 -4.39 -2.79 -6.31
N ALA A 374 -4.52 -2.08 -7.43
CA ALA A 374 -3.88 -2.43 -8.69
C ALA A 374 -2.66 -1.52 -8.94
N THR A 375 -1.77 -1.92 -9.83
CA THR A 375 -0.72 -1.01 -10.33
C THR A 375 -1.34 0.08 -11.20
N LYS A 376 -0.61 1.18 -11.40
CA LYS A 376 -1.05 2.31 -12.22
C LYS A 376 -1.47 1.92 -13.63
N GLU A 377 -0.79 0.93 -14.23
CA GLU A 377 -1.00 0.48 -15.61
C GLU A 377 -2.33 -0.25 -15.81
N GLU A 378 -2.99 -0.68 -14.73
CA GLU A 378 -4.27 -1.37 -14.82
C GLU A 378 -5.40 -0.43 -15.29
N TYR A 379 -5.30 0.86 -14.93
CA TYR A 379 -6.30 1.90 -15.21
C TYR A 379 -5.65 3.27 -15.46
N ASP A 380 -5.90 3.86 -16.63
CA ASP A 380 -5.31 5.14 -17.04
C ASP A 380 -6.07 6.35 -16.48
N PHE A 381 -7.40 6.32 -16.47
CA PHE A 381 -8.22 7.46 -16.01
C PHE A 381 -9.38 7.06 -15.09
N ASN A 382 -9.79 8.02 -14.25
CA ASN A 382 -10.85 7.88 -13.26
C ASN A 382 -11.88 9.00 -13.44
N TYR A 383 -13.04 8.64 -13.97
CA TYR A 383 -14.18 9.54 -14.15
C TYR A 383 -15.06 9.53 -12.90
N PHE A 384 -15.19 10.67 -12.23
CA PHE A 384 -16.02 10.79 -11.02
C PHE A 384 -16.56 12.21 -10.81
N TYR A 385 -17.61 12.34 -9.98
CA TYR A 385 -18.18 13.62 -9.56
C TYR A 385 -18.13 13.86 -8.04
N ASP A 386 -17.78 12.84 -7.25
CA ASP A 386 -17.79 12.87 -5.78
C ASP A 386 -16.45 13.36 -5.21
N SER A 387 -16.09 14.62 -5.48
CA SER A 387 -14.82 15.21 -4.98
C SER A 387 -14.76 15.39 -3.47
N SER A 388 -15.91 15.42 -2.78
CA SER A 388 -15.92 15.62 -1.34
C SER A 388 -15.50 14.39 -0.55
N VAL A 389 -14.68 14.62 0.48
CA VAL A 389 -14.27 13.55 1.41
C VAL A 389 -15.39 13.09 2.35
N ASP A 390 -16.35 13.96 2.63
CA ASP A 390 -17.41 13.72 3.60
C ASP A 390 -18.64 13.14 2.90
N ASP A 391 -19.09 11.98 3.38
CA ASP A 391 -20.40 11.47 3.01
C ASP A 391 -21.49 12.41 3.52
N PHE A 392 -22.55 12.58 2.73
CA PHE A 392 -23.75 13.26 3.18
C PHE A 392 -24.30 12.51 4.39
N GLY A 393 -24.33 13.14 5.56
CA GLY A 393 -24.71 12.48 6.82
C GLY A 393 -26.11 11.86 6.86
N MET A 394 -26.96 12.11 5.85
CA MET A 394 -28.26 11.47 5.66
C MET A 394 -28.34 10.62 4.38
N ALA A 395 -27.21 10.25 3.77
CA ALA A 395 -27.13 9.44 2.55
C ALA A 395 -27.92 8.13 2.71
N ALA A 396 -27.73 7.43 3.83
CA ALA A 396 -28.48 6.22 4.14
C ALA A 396 -30.01 6.47 4.21
N SER A 397 -30.47 7.66 4.59
CA SER A 397 -31.91 7.99 4.60
C SER A 397 -32.50 8.23 3.19
N LEU A 398 -31.66 8.50 2.19
CA LEU A 398 -32.09 8.61 0.80
C LEU A 398 -32.44 7.24 0.21
N ASN A 399 -31.89 6.16 0.78
CA ASN A 399 -32.09 4.77 0.35
C ASN A 399 -31.85 4.55 -1.16
N TYR A 400 -30.86 5.23 -1.74
CA TYR A 400 -30.51 5.02 -3.14
C TYR A 400 -29.90 3.64 -3.32
N THR A 401 -30.62 2.76 -4.02
CA THR A 401 -30.13 1.44 -4.42
C THR A 401 -29.81 1.38 -5.91
N CYS A 402 -30.25 2.36 -6.70
CA CYS A 402 -30.01 2.43 -8.14
C CYS A 402 -29.70 3.87 -8.55
N ALA A 403 -28.52 4.09 -9.12
CA ALA A 403 -28.08 5.40 -9.56
C ALA A 403 -27.14 5.31 -10.75
N ALA A 404 -26.91 6.45 -11.39
CA ALA A 404 -26.02 6.56 -12.52
C ALA A 404 -25.25 7.88 -12.51
N ASN A 405 -24.04 7.85 -13.07
CA ASN A 405 -23.30 9.05 -13.45
C ASN A 405 -23.14 9.07 -14.97
N VAL A 406 -23.33 10.23 -15.59
CA VAL A 406 -23.18 10.44 -17.03
C VAL A 406 -21.94 11.29 -17.28
N PHE A 407 -21.01 10.75 -18.06
CA PHE A 407 -19.73 11.38 -18.39
C PHE A 407 -19.63 11.63 -19.89
N GLN A 408 -18.64 12.44 -20.28
CA GLN A 408 -18.23 12.61 -21.66
C GLN A 408 -16.87 11.94 -21.84
N GLY A 409 -16.69 11.11 -22.87
CA GLY A 409 -15.38 10.53 -23.20
C GLY A 409 -14.40 11.62 -23.61
N LEU A 410 -13.13 11.53 -23.20
CA LEU A 410 -12.17 12.63 -23.39
C LEU A 410 -10.83 12.20 -23.97
N LYS A 411 -10.41 10.95 -23.76
CA LYS A 411 -9.01 10.54 -23.93
C LYS A 411 -8.74 9.71 -25.18
N GLY A 412 -9.79 9.19 -25.82
CA GLY A 412 -9.66 8.53 -27.13
C GLY A 412 -9.08 9.45 -28.21
N SER A 413 -8.35 8.86 -29.15
CA SER A 413 -7.67 9.50 -30.28
C SER A 413 -7.59 8.55 -31.48
N ASP A 414 -7.06 9.00 -32.62
CA ASP A 414 -6.90 8.15 -33.81
C ASP A 414 -5.97 6.95 -33.56
N SER A 415 -4.99 7.08 -32.66
CA SER A 415 -4.00 6.05 -32.34
C SER A 415 -4.34 5.20 -31.12
N GLN A 416 -5.22 5.68 -30.25
CA GLN A 416 -5.61 4.99 -29.03
C GLN A 416 -7.11 5.12 -28.79
N THR A 417 -7.80 4.00 -28.63
CA THR A 417 -9.21 3.97 -28.26
C THR A 417 -9.35 3.94 -26.75
N GLU A 418 -10.26 4.74 -26.21
CA GLU A 418 -10.58 4.74 -24.78
C GLU A 418 -11.70 3.75 -24.48
N TYR A 419 -11.52 2.95 -23.44
CA TYR A 419 -12.49 1.97 -22.98
C TYR A 419 -12.76 2.10 -21.49
N VAL A 420 -14.03 2.00 -21.09
CA VAL A 420 -14.36 1.72 -19.68
C VAL A 420 -14.06 0.24 -19.41
N LYS A 421 -13.25 -0.03 -18.39
CA LYS A 421 -12.80 -1.38 -18.00
C LYS A 421 -13.45 -1.86 -16.70
N ALA A 422 -13.66 -0.94 -15.77
CA ALA A 422 -14.26 -1.25 -14.46
C ALA A 422 -15.04 -0.06 -13.90
N VAL A 423 -15.89 -0.33 -12.91
CA VAL A 423 -16.66 0.68 -12.19
C VAL A 423 -16.47 0.53 -10.68
N GLN A 424 -16.02 1.58 -10.01
CA GLN A 424 -15.95 1.59 -8.55
C GLN A 424 -17.25 2.13 -7.95
N VAL A 425 -17.75 1.42 -6.95
CA VAL A 425 -19.01 1.70 -6.26
C VAL A 425 -18.76 1.85 -4.76
N GLY A 426 -19.13 3.01 -4.20
CA GLY A 426 -19.19 3.23 -2.76
C GLY A 426 -20.57 2.90 -2.20
N PHE A 427 -20.67 1.99 -1.23
CA PHE A 427 -21.95 1.61 -0.60
C PHE A 427 -21.83 1.28 0.89
N TYR A 428 -23.00 1.23 1.54
CA TYR A 428 -23.25 0.72 2.89
C TYR A 428 -23.94 -0.65 2.83
N GLY A 429 -23.95 -1.37 3.95
CA GLY A 429 -24.56 -2.69 4.05
C GLY A 429 -23.58 -3.83 3.78
N SER A 430 -24.01 -5.05 4.03
CA SER A 430 -23.17 -6.26 3.96
C SER A 430 -23.80 -7.31 3.06
N GLY A 431 -22.97 -8.13 2.42
CA GLY A 431 -23.43 -9.12 1.43
C GLY A 431 -24.16 -8.43 0.27
N ALA A 432 -23.57 -7.34 -0.24
CA ALA A 432 -24.15 -6.55 -1.29
C ALA A 432 -23.69 -7.04 -2.67
N THR A 433 -24.63 -7.26 -3.58
CA THR A 433 -24.35 -7.48 -5.00
C THR A 433 -24.45 -6.15 -5.73
N CYS A 434 -23.41 -5.80 -6.47
CA CYS A 434 -23.32 -4.62 -7.32
C CYS A 434 -23.45 -5.04 -8.78
N ASP A 435 -24.55 -4.69 -9.43
CA ASP A 435 -24.76 -4.88 -10.87
C ASP A 435 -24.47 -3.56 -11.59
N VAL A 436 -23.54 -3.62 -12.53
CA VAL A 436 -23.06 -2.46 -13.30
C VAL A 436 -23.41 -2.64 -14.78
N LYS A 437 -23.86 -1.55 -15.40
CA LYS A 437 -24.04 -1.46 -16.86
C LYS A 437 -23.45 -0.17 -17.38
N VAL A 438 -22.79 -0.23 -18.53
CA VAL A 438 -22.24 0.92 -19.24
C VAL A 438 -23.02 1.13 -20.53
N TYR A 439 -23.65 2.29 -20.68
CA TYR A 439 -24.32 2.69 -21.92
C TYR A 439 -23.51 3.79 -22.60
N THR A 440 -23.24 3.64 -23.89
CA THR A 440 -22.46 4.59 -24.69
C THR A 440 -23.34 5.24 -25.75
N ASN A 441 -22.86 6.31 -26.38
CA ASN A 441 -23.57 7.05 -27.43
C ASN A 441 -24.97 7.52 -27.00
N LEU A 442 -25.09 8.05 -25.78
CA LEU A 442 -26.38 8.51 -25.24
C LEU A 442 -27.01 9.57 -26.15
N GLN A 443 -26.20 10.45 -26.75
CA GLN A 443 -26.66 11.50 -27.65
C GLN A 443 -27.40 11.00 -28.90
N ASP A 444 -27.27 9.71 -29.26
CA ASP A 444 -27.95 9.15 -30.43
C ASP A 444 -29.43 8.90 -30.17
N GLN A 445 -29.85 8.86 -28.90
CA GLN A 445 -31.22 8.53 -28.49
C GLN A 445 -31.88 9.64 -27.64
N GLN A 446 -31.14 10.69 -27.26
CA GLN A 446 -31.65 11.80 -26.47
C GLN A 446 -30.79 13.08 -26.62
N ASP A 447 -31.35 14.23 -26.23
CA ASP A 447 -30.64 15.51 -26.28
C ASP A 447 -29.76 15.71 -25.03
N MET A 448 -28.44 15.57 -25.22
CA MET A 448 -27.46 15.73 -24.13
C MET A 448 -27.18 17.20 -23.75
N SER A 449 -27.77 18.18 -24.45
CA SER A 449 -27.74 19.58 -24.01
C SER A 449 -28.70 19.87 -22.85
N ASP A 450 -29.74 19.05 -22.68
CA ASP A 450 -30.66 19.08 -21.53
C ASP A 450 -30.27 18.06 -20.45
N LEU A 451 -29.17 18.35 -19.75
CA LEU A 451 -28.69 17.55 -18.61
C LEU A 451 -29.62 17.62 -17.38
N ALA A 452 -30.83 18.17 -17.47
CA ALA A 452 -31.84 18.06 -16.43
C ALA A 452 -32.75 16.83 -16.63
N ASN A 453 -32.88 16.34 -17.86
CA ASN A 453 -33.85 15.31 -18.26
C ASN A 453 -33.22 14.16 -19.05
N VAL A 454 -32.08 13.63 -18.58
CA VAL A 454 -31.42 12.47 -19.19
C VAL A 454 -31.95 11.17 -18.59
N ASP A 455 -32.22 10.20 -19.45
CA ASP A 455 -32.34 8.80 -19.07
C ASP A 455 -30.98 8.11 -19.33
N PRO A 456 -30.22 7.73 -18.29
CA PRO A 456 -28.91 7.11 -18.43
C PRO A 456 -28.90 5.79 -19.20
N THR A 457 -30.06 5.20 -19.50
CA THR A 457 -30.17 3.93 -20.24
C THR A 457 -30.52 4.10 -21.72
N LEU A 458 -30.82 5.32 -22.18
CA LEU A 458 -31.08 5.64 -23.58
C LEU A 458 -29.75 5.84 -24.34
N GLY A 459 -29.10 4.74 -24.66
CA GLY A 459 -27.91 4.62 -25.49
C GLY A 459 -27.67 3.17 -25.90
N THR A 460 -26.46 2.83 -26.32
CA THR A 460 -26.07 1.45 -26.62
C THR A 460 -25.52 0.80 -25.36
N LEU A 461 -26.09 -0.32 -24.91
CA LEU A 461 -25.49 -1.12 -23.83
C LEU A 461 -24.19 -1.75 -24.35
N ALA A 462 -23.05 -1.21 -23.91
CA ALA A 462 -21.73 -1.62 -24.38
C ALA A 462 -21.10 -2.70 -23.49
N ALA A 463 -21.29 -2.59 -22.17
CA ALA A 463 -20.74 -3.55 -21.22
C ALA A 463 -21.59 -3.70 -19.95
N SER A 464 -21.36 -4.80 -19.24
CA SER A 464 -21.92 -5.07 -17.92
C SER A 464 -20.91 -5.79 -17.04
N GLY A 465 -21.13 -5.76 -15.73
CA GLY A 465 -20.38 -6.54 -14.75
C GLY A 465 -21.22 -6.73 -13.49
N SER A 466 -20.92 -7.77 -12.72
CA SER A 466 -21.58 -8.03 -11.44
C SER A 466 -20.62 -8.66 -10.45
N ALA A 467 -20.62 -8.17 -9.21
CA ALA A 467 -19.81 -8.73 -8.12
C ALA A 467 -20.54 -8.62 -6.77
N THR A 468 -20.29 -9.60 -5.90
CA THR A 468 -20.83 -9.62 -4.53
C THR A 468 -19.71 -9.38 -3.52
N PHE A 469 -19.96 -8.47 -2.59
CA PHE A 469 -19.03 -8.10 -1.53
C PHE A 469 -19.68 -8.30 -0.17
N ASP A 470 -18.99 -9.03 0.71
CA ASP A 470 -19.50 -9.34 2.04
C ASP A 470 -19.58 -8.11 2.96
N ARG A 471 -18.86 -7.03 2.63
CA ARG A 471 -18.63 -5.88 3.51
C ARG A 471 -18.91 -4.56 2.79
N PRO A 472 -19.27 -3.50 3.53
CA PRO A 472 -19.42 -2.17 2.97
C PRO A 472 -18.05 -1.56 2.65
N GLY A 473 -18.08 -0.51 1.84
CA GLY A 473 -16.85 0.16 1.45
C GLY A 473 -16.92 0.74 0.05
N TYR A 474 -15.74 0.85 -0.55
CA TYR A 474 -15.55 1.17 -1.95
C TYR A 474 -15.08 -0.09 -2.65
N HIS A 475 -15.75 -0.50 -3.71
CA HIS A 475 -15.41 -1.72 -4.42
C HIS A 475 -15.44 -1.53 -5.93
N THR A 476 -14.41 -2.05 -6.60
CA THR A 476 -14.30 -2.05 -8.06
C THR A 476 -14.97 -3.31 -8.63
N VAL A 477 -15.86 -3.12 -9.59
CA VAL A 477 -16.53 -4.19 -10.34
C VAL A 477 -15.93 -4.22 -11.74
N PRO A 478 -15.18 -5.27 -12.11
CA PRO A 478 -14.69 -5.43 -13.48
C PRO A 478 -15.86 -5.66 -14.44
N LEU A 479 -15.74 -5.14 -15.65
CA LEU A 479 -16.71 -5.39 -16.71
C LEU A 479 -16.35 -6.68 -17.45
N GLU A 480 -17.37 -7.42 -17.90
CA GLU A 480 -17.22 -8.66 -18.68
C GLU A 480 -16.54 -8.41 -20.04
N GLN A 481 -16.65 -7.18 -20.54
CA GLN A 481 -15.96 -6.69 -21.72
C GLN A 481 -15.67 -5.19 -21.58
N LEU A 482 -14.71 -4.71 -22.36
CA LEU A 482 -14.40 -3.29 -22.49
C LEU A 482 -15.53 -2.53 -23.20
N ALA A 483 -15.91 -1.36 -22.69
CA ALA A 483 -16.89 -0.48 -23.31
C ALA A 483 -16.21 0.71 -24.00
N GLU A 484 -16.19 0.72 -25.33
CA GLU A 484 -15.60 1.81 -26.12
C GLU A 484 -16.31 3.14 -25.89
N VAL A 485 -15.54 4.20 -25.62
CA VAL A 485 -16.03 5.55 -25.42
C VAL A 485 -15.31 6.52 -26.34
N ALA A 486 -16.04 7.03 -27.33
CA ALA A 486 -15.49 7.99 -28.28
C ALA A 486 -15.29 9.37 -27.63
N PRO A 487 -14.22 10.11 -27.97
CA PRO A 487 -14.00 11.45 -27.47
C PRO A 487 -15.16 12.37 -27.85
N GLY A 488 -15.66 13.14 -26.88
CA GLY A 488 -16.81 14.03 -27.04
C GLY A 488 -18.18 13.36 -26.95
N SER A 489 -18.27 12.03 -27.03
CA SER A 489 -19.52 11.28 -26.85
C SER A 489 -19.90 11.13 -25.38
N TYR A 490 -21.19 10.99 -25.08
CA TYR A 490 -21.66 10.75 -23.72
C TYR A 490 -21.86 9.27 -23.44
N PHE A 491 -21.43 8.84 -22.26
CA PHE A 491 -21.67 7.51 -21.72
C PHE A 491 -22.16 7.58 -20.28
N SER A 492 -22.89 6.57 -19.83
CA SER A 492 -23.31 6.42 -18.45
C SER A 492 -22.73 5.16 -17.83
N ILE A 493 -22.49 5.23 -16.53
CA ILE A 493 -22.39 4.05 -15.67
C ILE A 493 -23.68 3.97 -14.86
N VAL A 494 -24.39 2.86 -14.95
CA VAL A 494 -25.64 2.58 -14.23
C VAL A 494 -25.35 1.47 -13.23
N VAL A 495 -25.61 1.74 -11.95
CA VAL A 495 -25.30 0.83 -10.86
C VAL A 495 -26.54 0.52 -10.05
N GLN A 496 -26.82 -0.76 -9.85
CA GLN A 496 -27.81 -1.27 -8.91
C GLN A 496 -27.09 -2.04 -7.81
N VAL A 497 -27.41 -1.73 -6.55
CA VAL A 497 -26.97 -2.49 -5.39
C VAL A 497 -28.16 -3.23 -4.77
N SER A 498 -27.92 -4.48 -4.35
CA SER A 498 -28.91 -5.35 -3.71
C SER A 498 -28.24 -6.15 -2.57
N GLY A 499 -29.00 -6.67 -1.60
CA GLY A 499 -28.44 -7.27 -0.38
C GLY A 499 -29.07 -6.76 0.91
N SER A 500 -28.33 -6.81 2.03
CA SER A 500 -28.82 -6.37 3.35
C SER A 500 -28.50 -4.90 3.61
N SER A 501 -29.53 -4.04 3.54
CA SER A 501 -29.41 -2.57 3.63
C SER A 501 -28.36 -1.97 2.65
N PRO A 502 -28.40 -2.32 1.35
CA PRO A 502 -27.36 -1.99 0.38
C PRO A 502 -27.62 -0.58 -0.18
N TYR A 503 -27.18 0.45 0.53
CA TYR A 503 -27.42 1.84 0.09
C TYR A 503 -26.15 2.44 -0.48
N LEU A 504 -26.25 3.11 -1.62
CA LEU A 504 -25.12 3.85 -2.20
C LEU A 504 -24.68 4.98 -1.26
N ARG A 505 -23.36 5.18 -1.16
CA ARG A 505 -22.77 6.36 -0.54
C ARG A 505 -23.00 7.56 -1.43
N VAL A 506 -23.28 8.70 -0.82
CA VAL A 506 -23.67 9.92 -1.51
C VAL A 506 -22.98 11.11 -0.87
N ILE A 507 -22.47 12.04 -1.67
CA ILE A 507 -22.01 13.36 -1.23
C ILE A 507 -22.92 14.45 -1.79
N ARG A 508 -22.70 15.71 -1.38
CA ARG A 508 -23.37 16.85 -2.02
C ARG A 508 -22.39 17.68 -2.87
N ALA A 509 -22.73 17.91 -4.13
CA ALA A 509 -22.01 18.81 -5.03
C ALA A 509 -22.98 19.55 -5.97
N ALA A 510 -22.64 20.78 -6.35
CA ALA A 510 -23.53 21.66 -7.13
C ALA A 510 -23.67 21.26 -8.60
N ASP A 511 -22.57 20.84 -9.24
CA ASP A 511 -22.49 20.66 -10.69
C ASP A 511 -22.24 19.20 -11.09
N CYS A 512 -23.16 18.31 -10.70
CA CYS A 512 -23.08 16.89 -11.06
C CYS A 512 -24.06 16.47 -12.16
N LYS A 513 -23.64 15.47 -12.93
CA LYS A 513 -24.46 14.80 -13.96
C LYS A 513 -24.88 13.42 -13.45
N SER A 514 -25.48 13.42 -12.26
CA SER A 514 -25.89 12.24 -11.53
C SER A 514 -27.40 12.06 -11.57
N TYR A 515 -27.83 10.81 -11.65
CA TYR A 515 -29.22 10.43 -11.81
C TYR A 515 -29.54 9.27 -10.88
N VAL A 516 -30.79 9.22 -10.42
CA VAL A 516 -31.28 8.14 -9.56
C VAL A 516 -32.57 7.57 -10.14
N LEU A 517 -32.76 6.27 -9.99
CA LEU A 517 -34.00 5.64 -10.37
C LEU A 517 -35.03 5.90 -9.27
N SER A 518 -36.11 6.60 -9.61
CA SER A 518 -37.20 6.83 -8.67
C SER A 518 -37.90 5.52 -8.33
N LYS A 519 -38.60 5.49 -7.20
CA LYS A 519 -39.47 4.36 -6.81
C LYS A 519 -40.57 4.01 -7.83
N TYR A 520 -40.82 4.88 -8.81
CA TYR A 520 -41.81 4.67 -9.88
C TYR A 520 -41.17 4.17 -11.18
N GLY A 521 -39.86 3.86 -11.18
CA GLY A 521 -39.14 3.32 -12.34
C GLY A 521 -38.74 4.38 -13.37
N ALA A 522 -38.82 5.67 -13.04
CA ALA A 522 -38.37 6.76 -13.91
C ALA A 522 -37.04 7.35 -13.41
N TRP A 523 -36.11 7.59 -14.33
CA TRP A 523 -34.85 8.29 -14.05
C TRP A 523 -35.08 9.78 -13.80
N GLN A 524 -34.36 10.31 -12.82
CA GLN A 524 -34.44 11.72 -12.44
C GLN A 524 -33.05 12.21 -12.05
N LYS A 525 -32.73 13.47 -12.38
CA LYS A 525 -31.52 14.11 -11.88
C LYS A 525 -31.53 14.12 -10.36
N SER A 526 -30.43 13.74 -9.74
CA SER A 526 -30.32 13.57 -8.28
C SER A 526 -30.20 14.91 -7.51
N GLY A 527 -30.26 16.04 -8.22
CA GLY A 527 -30.10 17.37 -7.64
C GLY A 527 -28.63 17.59 -7.24
N LEU A 528 -28.41 17.86 -5.95
CA LEU A 528 -27.07 18.02 -5.39
C LEU A 528 -26.42 16.69 -4.98
N ASN A 529 -27.17 15.59 -5.01
CA ASN A 529 -26.72 14.32 -4.45
C ASN A 529 -25.88 13.56 -5.47
N VAL A 530 -24.60 13.37 -5.20
CA VAL A 530 -23.69 12.61 -6.07
C VAL A 530 -23.46 11.24 -5.45
N PRO A 531 -23.92 10.14 -6.09
CA PRO A 531 -23.55 8.81 -5.67
C PRO A 531 -22.05 8.59 -5.95
N ARG A 532 -21.36 7.88 -5.06
CA ARG A 532 -19.94 7.55 -5.22
C ARG A 532 -19.74 6.44 -6.26
N LEU A 533 -19.92 6.80 -7.53
CA LEU A 533 -19.77 5.93 -8.68
C LEU A 533 -18.67 6.49 -9.57
N LYS A 534 -17.71 5.65 -9.93
CA LYS A 534 -16.55 6.04 -10.73
C LYS A 534 -16.35 5.09 -11.89
N ALA A 535 -15.98 5.61 -13.06
CA ALA A 535 -15.61 4.79 -14.21
C ALA A 535 -14.10 4.78 -14.37
N TYR A 536 -13.50 3.60 -14.38
CA TYR A 536 -12.07 3.41 -14.65
C TYR A 536 -11.90 3.08 -16.12
N THR A 537 -11.11 3.90 -16.81
CA THR A 537 -10.87 3.75 -18.25
C THR A 537 -9.41 3.43 -18.56
N VAL A 538 -9.20 2.80 -19.70
CA VAL A 538 -7.89 2.46 -20.28
C VAL A 538 -7.82 2.94 -21.72
N LEU A 539 -6.61 3.24 -22.18
CA LEU A 539 -6.29 3.49 -23.58
C LEU A 539 -5.63 2.25 -24.16
N GLU A 540 -6.31 1.62 -25.11
CA GLU A 540 -5.69 0.58 -25.93
C GLU A 540 -5.27 1.16 -27.26
N ASN A 541 -4.14 0.70 -27.80
CA ASN A 541 -3.76 1.07 -29.16
C ASN A 541 -4.87 0.65 -30.11
N THR A 542 -5.36 1.59 -30.92
CA THR A 542 -6.45 1.35 -31.85
C THR A 542 -6.06 0.18 -32.75
N SER A 543 -6.77 -0.95 -32.63
CA SER A 543 -6.58 -2.08 -33.53
C SER A 543 -7.00 -1.63 -34.93
N THR A 544 -6.02 -1.31 -35.75
CA THR A 544 -6.23 -0.92 -37.16
C THR A 544 -6.70 -2.10 -38.02
N GLY A 545 -6.80 -3.31 -37.44
CA GLY A 545 -6.98 -4.56 -38.18
C GLY A 545 -5.76 -4.94 -39.03
N LEU A 546 -4.67 -4.16 -38.95
CA LEU A 546 -3.44 -4.36 -39.70
C LEU A 546 -2.50 -5.25 -38.90
N THR A 547 -1.75 -6.10 -39.60
CA THR A 547 -0.70 -6.91 -38.96
C THR A 547 0.47 -5.98 -38.62
N PRO A 548 0.92 -5.86 -37.35
CA PRO A 548 2.06 -5.00 -37.03
C PRO A 548 3.31 -5.44 -37.79
N GLU A 549 4.08 -4.48 -38.30
CA GLU A 549 5.43 -4.75 -38.79
C GLU A 549 6.32 -5.31 -37.67
N GLU A 550 7.33 -6.12 -38.03
CA GLU A 550 8.29 -6.65 -37.05
C GLU A 550 9.05 -5.52 -36.35
N THR A 551 9.20 -5.64 -35.03
CA THR A 551 10.00 -4.71 -34.23
C THR A 551 11.42 -4.62 -34.79
N PRO A 552 11.98 -3.42 -35.01
CA PRO A 552 13.32 -3.26 -35.52
C PRO A 552 14.37 -3.88 -34.58
N HIS A 553 15.44 -4.40 -35.16
CA HIS A 553 16.63 -4.87 -34.45
C HIS A 553 17.84 -4.00 -34.81
N ALA A 554 17.64 -2.69 -34.76
CA ALA A 554 18.67 -1.71 -35.07
C ALA A 554 19.82 -1.79 -34.05
N SER A 555 21.04 -1.65 -34.55
CA SER A 555 22.26 -1.58 -33.74
C SER A 555 23.09 -0.39 -34.17
N ILE A 556 23.98 0.07 -33.30
CA ILE A 556 24.85 1.21 -33.57
C ILE A 556 26.13 0.68 -34.20
N ASP A 557 26.48 1.22 -35.37
CA ASP A 557 27.82 1.10 -35.93
C ASP A 557 28.54 2.43 -35.76
N ASP A 558 29.56 2.44 -34.89
CA ASP A 558 30.33 3.63 -34.53
C ASP A 558 31.26 4.08 -35.67
N THR A 559 31.53 3.24 -36.67
CA THR A 559 32.48 3.54 -37.75
C THR A 559 31.89 4.48 -38.81
N PRO A 560 30.70 4.19 -39.39
CA PRO A 560 29.97 5.14 -40.21
C PRO A 560 29.08 6.09 -39.39
N GLU A 561 29.04 5.97 -38.06
CA GLU A 561 28.09 6.66 -37.17
C GLU A 561 26.65 6.49 -37.67
N ALA A 562 26.20 5.24 -37.78
CA ALA A 562 24.89 4.90 -38.34
C ALA A 562 24.15 3.86 -37.47
N LEU A 563 22.83 3.89 -37.54
CA LEU A 563 21.99 2.75 -37.20
C LEU A 563 22.09 1.74 -38.34
N THR A 564 22.32 0.47 -38.01
CA THR A 564 22.44 -0.66 -38.95
C THR A 564 21.53 -1.80 -38.49
N GLY A 565 21.33 -2.82 -39.34
CA GLY A 565 20.40 -3.92 -39.04
C GLY A 565 18.93 -3.58 -39.32
N LEU A 566 18.69 -2.48 -40.05
CA LEU A 566 17.37 -2.12 -40.56
C LEU A 566 17.12 -2.83 -41.90
N MET A 567 15.84 -2.89 -42.30
CA MET A 567 15.46 -3.42 -43.60
C MET A 567 15.82 -2.38 -44.68
N PRO A 568 16.55 -2.77 -45.76
CA PRO A 568 16.89 -1.86 -46.84
C PRO A 568 15.67 -1.17 -47.45
N GLU A 569 15.80 0.14 -47.73
CA GLU A 569 14.76 0.98 -48.35
C GLU A 569 13.44 1.08 -47.57
N ALA A 570 13.37 0.57 -46.33
CA ALA A 570 12.20 0.70 -45.48
C ALA A 570 12.18 2.05 -44.74
N THR A 571 10.98 2.58 -44.50
CA THR A 571 10.79 3.81 -43.74
C THR A 571 10.63 3.51 -42.24
N TYR A 572 11.31 4.31 -41.43
CA TYR A 572 11.29 4.25 -39.98
C TYR A 572 10.90 5.61 -39.40
N LEU A 573 10.11 5.60 -38.33
CA LEU A 573 9.88 6.77 -37.49
C LEU A 573 10.92 6.73 -36.36
N VAL A 574 11.90 7.63 -36.39
CA VAL A 574 12.89 7.81 -35.32
C VAL A 574 12.54 9.06 -34.55
N ASN A 575 12.14 8.92 -33.28
CA ASN A 575 11.59 10.01 -32.47
C ASN A 575 10.47 10.79 -33.22
N SER A 576 9.60 10.04 -33.92
CA SER A 576 8.51 10.54 -34.76
C SER A 576 8.91 11.22 -36.08
N ALA A 577 10.21 11.34 -36.39
CA ALA A 577 10.68 11.80 -37.70
C ALA A 577 10.81 10.62 -38.68
N ALA A 578 10.18 10.72 -39.86
CA ALA A 578 10.24 9.69 -40.88
C ALA A 578 11.57 9.73 -41.65
N LEU A 579 12.29 8.61 -41.65
CA LEU A 579 13.59 8.42 -42.30
C LEU A 579 13.61 7.08 -43.05
N THR A 580 14.15 7.06 -44.26
CA THR A 580 14.25 5.84 -45.07
C THR A 580 15.67 5.28 -44.99
N ALA A 581 15.79 4.01 -44.60
CA ALA A 581 17.07 3.31 -44.56
C ALA A 581 17.63 3.17 -45.98
N ASP A 582 18.94 3.30 -46.13
CA ASP A 582 19.59 3.13 -47.43
C ASP A 582 19.53 1.66 -47.93
N GLY A 583 20.05 1.40 -49.12
CA GLY A 583 20.09 0.06 -49.73
C GLY A 583 20.87 -0.99 -48.94
N ASN A 584 21.61 -0.60 -47.89
CA ASN A 584 22.29 -1.50 -46.96
C ASN A 584 21.55 -1.63 -45.62
N GLY A 585 20.38 -1.03 -45.46
CA GLY A 585 19.64 -1.04 -44.20
C GLY A 585 20.28 -0.15 -43.14
N SER A 586 20.83 1.00 -43.55
CA SER A 586 21.51 1.94 -42.66
C SER A 586 20.84 3.32 -42.62
N LEU A 587 20.86 3.96 -41.45
CA LEU A 587 20.44 5.35 -41.23
C LEU A 587 21.55 6.12 -40.51
N ALA A 588 22.02 7.23 -41.08
CA ALA A 588 23.03 8.06 -40.44
C ALA A 588 22.50 8.61 -39.09
N LEU A 589 23.33 8.55 -38.05
CA LEU A 589 23.00 9.15 -36.76
C LEU A 589 22.93 10.66 -36.86
N GLN A 590 21.89 11.26 -36.28
CA GLN A 590 21.76 12.71 -36.19
C GLN A 590 22.45 13.24 -34.93
N SER A 591 22.97 14.47 -35.00
CA SER A 591 23.74 15.11 -33.92
C SER A 591 22.98 15.19 -32.59
N GLU A 592 21.67 15.36 -32.67
CA GLU A 592 20.72 15.48 -31.57
C GLU A 592 20.40 14.14 -30.88
N TRP A 593 20.78 13.00 -31.48
CA TRP A 593 20.51 11.69 -30.90
C TRP A 593 21.56 11.27 -29.88
N PHE A 594 22.81 11.76 -30.03
CA PHE A 594 23.91 11.40 -29.13
C PHE A 594 23.61 11.77 -27.67
N GLY A 595 23.78 10.80 -26.76
CA GLY A 595 23.51 10.98 -25.34
C GLY A 595 22.04 10.79 -24.94
N SER A 596 21.15 10.44 -25.88
CA SER A 596 19.72 10.21 -25.65
C SER A 596 19.30 8.78 -26.01
N THR A 597 18.11 8.38 -25.58
CA THR A 597 17.46 7.15 -26.05
C THR A 597 16.53 7.51 -27.21
N VAL A 598 16.73 6.88 -28.36
CA VAL A 598 15.89 7.05 -29.54
C VAL A 598 14.83 5.95 -29.61
N SER A 599 13.61 6.31 -30.02
CA SER A 599 12.53 5.37 -30.32
C SER A 599 12.51 5.11 -31.82
N ILE A 600 12.68 3.85 -32.23
CA ILE A 600 12.75 3.43 -33.63
C ILE A 600 11.54 2.54 -33.94
N VAL A 601 10.69 2.99 -34.85
CA VAL A 601 9.47 2.26 -35.27
C VAL A 601 9.55 2.01 -36.76
N LYS A 602 9.38 0.77 -37.23
CA LYS A 602 9.21 0.49 -38.67
C LYS A 602 7.82 0.93 -39.09
N GLN A 603 7.74 1.79 -40.11
CA GLN A 603 6.47 2.29 -40.61
C GLN A 603 5.78 1.21 -41.45
N GLY A 604 4.53 0.90 -41.13
CA GLY A 604 3.68 0.00 -41.91
C GLY A 604 3.12 0.67 -43.17
N ASP A 605 2.55 -0.11 -44.09
CA ASP A 605 1.96 0.42 -45.33
C ASP A 605 0.59 1.09 -45.14
N GLY A 606 -0.01 0.95 -43.95
CA GLY A 606 -1.30 1.54 -43.60
C GLY A 606 -2.52 0.87 -44.25
N THR A 607 -2.34 -0.27 -44.94
CA THR A 607 -3.40 -1.00 -45.65
C THR A 607 -3.46 -2.49 -45.29
N VAL A 608 -2.31 -3.13 -45.10
CA VAL A 608 -2.14 -4.51 -44.64
C VAL A 608 -1.30 -4.53 -43.36
N THR A 609 -0.28 -3.67 -43.26
CA THR A 609 0.59 -3.62 -42.09
C THR A 609 0.52 -2.29 -41.35
N GLY A 610 0.49 -2.41 -40.02
CA GLY A 610 0.55 -1.29 -39.09
C GLY A 610 2.00 -1.03 -38.67
N ASN A 611 2.25 0.13 -38.04
CA ASN A 611 3.56 0.42 -37.47
C ASN A 611 3.99 -0.67 -36.48
N SER A 612 5.29 -0.97 -36.44
CA SER A 612 5.83 -1.92 -35.48
C SER A 612 5.73 -1.38 -34.04
N VAL A 613 5.91 -2.27 -33.06
CA VAL A 613 6.30 -1.82 -31.71
C VAL A 613 7.65 -1.11 -31.79
N ALA A 614 7.85 -0.07 -30.98
CA ALA A 614 9.09 0.70 -30.94
C ALA A 614 10.24 -0.10 -30.33
N GLN A 615 11.41 -0.02 -30.96
CA GLN A 615 12.68 -0.37 -30.35
C GLN A 615 13.27 0.88 -29.68
N ALA A 616 13.47 0.84 -28.37
CA ALA A 616 14.22 1.88 -27.65
C ALA A 616 15.72 1.57 -27.71
N LEU A 617 16.53 2.50 -28.24
CA LEU A 617 17.98 2.33 -28.37
C LEU A 617 18.72 3.53 -27.79
N LYS A 618 19.60 3.28 -26.81
CA LYS A 618 20.43 4.32 -26.18
C LYS A 618 21.64 4.63 -27.06
N ILE A 619 21.72 5.86 -27.58
CA ILE A 619 22.86 6.33 -28.37
C ILE A 619 23.90 6.94 -27.42
N PRO A 620 25.15 6.42 -27.38
CA PRO A 620 26.18 6.96 -26.50
C PRO A 620 26.55 8.40 -26.90
N ASN A 621 27.17 9.14 -25.99
CA ASN A 621 27.80 10.41 -26.35
C ASN A 621 28.95 10.18 -27.32
N ARG A 622 29.18 11.12 -28.24
CA ARG A 622 30.37 11.07 -29.12
C ARG A 622 31.64 11.06 -28.24
N PRO A 623 32.60 10.15 -28.50
CA PRO A 623 33.89 10.18 -27.81
C PRO A 623 34.56 11.56 -27.98
N ALA A 624 35.17 12.07 -26.91
CA ALA A 624 35.96 13.30 -27.01
C ALA A 624 37.07 13.09 -28.07
N ALA A 625 37.21 14.06 -28.98
CA ALA A 625 38.29 14.03 -29.97
C ALA A 625 39.64 13.86 -29.23
N PRO A 626 40.56 13.01 -29.70
CA PRO A 626 41.87 12.88 -29.08
C PRO A 626 42.53 14.27 -29.04
N ALA A 627 42.87 14.74 -27.83
CA ALA A 627 43.74 15.90 -27.69
C ALA A 627 45.05 15.57 -28.40
N GLY A 628 45.46 16.43 -29.33
CA GLY A 628 46.52 16.17 -30.28
C GLY A 628 47.80 15.64 -29.66
N VAL A 629 48.43 14.73 -30.40
CA VAL A 629 49.88 14.54 -30.36
C VAL A 629 50.50 15.84 -30.86
N GLU A 630 51.01 16.66 -29.94
CA GLU A 630 52.13 17.57 -30.19
C GLU A 630 53.43 16.97 -29.64
#